data_AF-A0A5C6D0G2-F1
#
_entry.id   AF-A0A5C6D0G2-F1
#
_cell.length_a   1.000
_cell.length_b   1.000
_cell.length_c   1.000
_cell.angle_alpha   90.00
_cell.angle_beta   90.00
_cell.angle_gamma   90.00
#
_symmetry.space_group_name_H-M   'P 1'
#
loop_
_entity.id
_entity.type
_entity.pdbx_description
1 polymer ?
#
loop_
_entity_poly.entity_id
_entity_poly.type
_entity_poly.pdbx_seq_one_letter_code
_entity_poly.pdbx_strand_id
1 'polypeptide(L)'
;MQRSLLICAVIMLAVSCTVPLQADDLQLTLDMRNASRPNAFAGGTWELYARVIDTGVGVDGSTGIAGLRALLDNIDPAGITFNPGINPNGAATVQVLSGDPQGTVEIVYRQDLSQTTLASVGVPPVFAPNRDVLIASGSWPAGLRPVFGNDGSDLSSGDVLGGDGNSAVAADNVFTSVVTLGDLNRSGSISGADIGLFVEQLPGMPFPPSYNPAADINQTGTVSNSDIGGFVGILAGPLTAASTGVPEPDTIGLLLISGLGLLLRRKVRTD
;
A
#
# COMPACT_ATOMS: atom_id res chain seq x y z
N MET A 1 -1.14 58.38 26.42
CA MET A 1 -2.05 57.22 26.42
C MET A 1 -2.36 56.70 25.01
N GLN A 2 -2.98 57.46 24.09
CA GLN A 2 -3.38 56.94 22.76
C GLN A 2 -2.28 56.18 21.98
N ARG A 3 -1.02 56.67 21.95
CA ARG A 3 0.08 55.99 21.24
C ARG A 3 0.40 54.60 21.80
N SER A 4 0.33 54.42 23.12
CA SER A 4 0.60 53.14 23.78
C SER A 4 -0.49 52.11 23.48
N LEU A 5 -1.75 52.55 23.42
CA LEU A 5 -2.89 51.71 23.06
C LEU A 5 -2.81 51.22 21.61
N LEU A 6 -2.39 52.09 20.68
CA LEU A 6 -2.18 51.71 19.28
C LEU A 6 -1.04 50.68 19.13
N ILE A 7 0.07 50.85 19.85
CA ILE A 7 1.20 49.91 19.81
C ILE A 7 0.79 48.54 20.38
N CYS A 8 0.09 48.49 21.52
CA CYS A 8 -0.43 47.22 22.04
C CYS A 8 -1.43 46.57 21.08
N ALA A 9 -2.31 47.34 20.42
CA ALA A 9 -3.25 46.80 19.43
C ALA A 9 -2.52 46.22 18.20
N VAL A 10 -1.49 46.88 17.69
CA VAL A 10 -0.68 46.38 16.56
C VAL A 10 0.12 45.14 16.95
N ILE A 11 0.70 45.09 18.14
CA ILE A 11 1.42 43.89 18.64
C ILE A 11 0.44 42.72 18.85
N MET A 12 -0.71 42.96 19.47
CA MET A 12 -1.75 41.93 19.64
C MET A 12 -2.25 41.41 18.29
N LEU A 13 -2.49 42.30 17.32
CA LEU A 13 -2.92 41.92 15.97
C LEU A 13 -1.85 41.10 15.24
N ALA A 14 -0.57 41.48 15.35
CA ALA A 14 0.56 40.75 14.77
C ALA A 14 0.76 39.36 15.41
N VAL A 15 0.49 39.22 16.71
CA VAL A 15 0.54 37.94 17.43
C VAL A 15 -0.69 37.07 17.15
N SER A 16 -1.84 37.66 16.82
CA SER A 16 -3.10 36.91 16.58
C SER A 16 -3.29 36.38 15.15
N CYS A 17 -2.36 36.66 14.22
CA CYS A 17 -2.53 36.35 12.79
C CYS A 17 -1.59 35.28 12.23
N THR A 18 -0.78 34.61 13.07
CA THR A 18 -0.03 33.41 12.65
C THR A 18 -0.96 32.20 12.64
N VAL A 19 -1.67 32.01 11.53
CA VAL A 19 -2.26 30.70 11.21
C VAL A 19 -1.07 29.72 11.06
N PRO A 20 -1.08 28.54 11.69
CA PRO A 20 -0.08 27.52 11.36
C PRO A 20 -0.19 27.21 9.86
N LEU A 21 0.94 27.06 9.18
CA LEU A 21 0.93 26.48 7.84
C LEU A 21 0.42 25.04 7.98
N GLN A 22 -0.42 24.56 7.07
CA GLN A 22 -0.75 23.13 7.03
C GLN A 22 0.18 22.45 6.03
N ALA A 23 0.49 21.18 6.29
CA ALA A 23 1.14 20.29 5.34
C ALA A 23 0.10 19.70 4.41
N ASP A 24 0.57 19.14 3.31
CA ASP A 24 -0.29 18.52 2.31
C ASP A 24 -0.93 17.22 2.86
N ASP A 25 -2.14 16.88 2.39
CA ASP A 25 -2.74 15.57 2.67
C ASP A 25 -1.85 14.44 2.11
N LEU A 26 -1.84 13.30 2.81
CA LEU A 26 -1.06 12.14 2.40
C LEU A 26 -1.90 10.90 2.21
N GLN A 27 -1.65 10.19 1.12
CA GLN A 27 -2.08 8.82 0.94
C GLN A 27 -0.92 7.86 1.18
N LEU A 28 -1.13 6.90 2.08
CA LEU A 28 -0.28 5.74 2.29
C LEU A 28 -0.94 4.53 1.64
N THR A 29 -0.23 3.90 0.72
CA THR A 29 -0.70 2.68 0.05
C THR A 29 0.21 1.52 0.44
N LEU A 30 -0.35 0.50 1.09
CA LEU A 30 0.33 -0.74 1.41
C LEU A 30 0.01 -1.78 0.34
N ASP A 31 0.89 -1.90 -0.65
CA ASP A 31 0.81 -2.88 -1.71
C ASP A 31 1.29 -4.25 -1.22
N MET A 32 0.51 -5.29 -1.52
CA MET A 32 0.83 -6.67 -1.17
C MET A 32 0.92 -7.56 -2.40
N ARG A 33 1.99 -8.37 -2.44
CA ARG A 33 2.18 -9.47 -3.41
C ARG A 33 2.17 -10.80 -2.65
N ASN A 34 1.09 -11.56 -2.75
CA ASN A 34 0.94 -12.85 -2.07
C ASN A 34 1.95 -13.89 -2.63
N ALA A 35 2.58 -14.68 -1.75
CA ALA A 35 3.44 -15.81 -2.16
C ALA A 35 2.67 -16.94 -2.87
N SER A 36 1.33 -16.95 -2.76
CA SER A 36 0.45 -17.85 -3.48
C SER A 36 -0.79 -17.08 -3.98
N ARG A 37 -0.98 -17.05 -5.30
CA ARG A 37 -2.13 -16.37 -5.94
C ARG A 37 -3.52 -16.77 -5.40
N PRO A 38 -3.83 -18.06 -5.15
CA PRO A 38 -5.13 -18.49 -4.64
C PRO A 38 -5.25 -18.47 -3.11
N ASN A 39 -4.22 -18.01 -2.38
CA ASN A 39 -4.23 -18.02 -0.91
C ASN A 39 -3.64 -16.72 -0.35
N ALA A 40 -4.53 -15.80 0.04
CA ALA A 40 -4.20 -14.52 0.67
C ALA A 40 -3.36 -14.64 1.97
N PHE A 41 -3.40 -15.80 2.63
CA PHE A 41 -2.74 -16.08 3.91
C PHE A 41 -1.41 -16.84 3.74
N ALA A 42 -0.91 -17.01 2.52
CA ALA A 42 0.32 -17.76 2.23
C ALA A 42 1.63 -17.04 2.60
N GLY A 43 1.55 -15.83 3.18
CA GLY A 43 2.69 -14.92 3.29
C GLY A 43 2.92 -14.16 1.98
N GLY A 44 3.97 -13.35 1.93
CA GLY A 44 4.31 -12.58 0.74
C GLY A 44 5.30 -11.46 0.98
N THR A 45 5.35 -10.52 0.02
CA THR A 45 6.17 -9.30 0.09
C THR A 45 5.29 -8.06 -0.01
N TRP A 46 5.49 -7.09 0.88
CA TRP A 46 4.75 -5.83 0.92
C TRP A 46 5.65 -4.65 0.56
N GLU A 47 5.04 -3.62 0.00
CA GLU A 47 5.67 -2.36 -0.41
C GLU A 47 4.77 -1.22 0.11
N LEU A 48 5.28 -0.38 1.01
CA LEU A 48 4.59 0.80 1.53
C LEU A 48 4.99 2.00 0.66
N TYR A 49 4.00 2.63 0.05
CA TYR A 49 4.15 3.86 -0.72
C TYR A 49 3.52 5.05 0.00
N ALA A 50 4.03 6.25 -0.28
CA ALA A 50 3.38 7.51 0.08
C ALA A 50 3.21 8.40 -1.16
N ARG A 51 2.09 9.12 -1.22
CA ARG A 51 1.73 10.07 -2.27
C ARG A 51 1.12 11.31 -1.62
N VAL A 52 1.58 12.49 -2.04
CA VAL A 52 0.93 13.76 -1.72
C VAL A 52 -0.41 13.84 -2.47
N ILE A 53 -1.49 14.06 -1.73
CA ILE A 53 -2.78 14.50 -2.26
C ILE A 53 -2.87 16.00 -1.99
N ASP A 54 -3.05 16.79 -3.04
CA ASP A 54 -3.47 18.19 -2.91
C ASP A 54 -4.99 18.24 -3.13
N THR A 55 -5.75 18.55 -2.08
CA THR A 55 -7.21 18.72 -2.14
C THR A 55 -7.63 20.15 -2.51
N GLY A 56 -6.68 21.10 -2.50
CA GLY A 56 -6.71 22.40 -3.16
C GLY A 56 -7.90 23.32 -2.88
N VAL A 57 -7.80 24.16 -1.84
CA VAL A 57 -7.66 25.64 -2.00
C VAL A 57 -7.05 26.25 -0.71
N GLY A 58 -5.72 26.42 -0.65
CA GLY A 58 -5.06 26.94 0.56
C GLY A 58 -3.61 27.37 0.34
N VAL A 59 -2.85 27.51 1.45
CA VAL A 59 -1.38 27.75 1.44
C VAL A 59 -0.61 26.41 1.32
N ASP A 60 -1.37 25.33 1.42
CA ASP A 60 -1.03 23.93 1.40
C ASP A 60 -0.61 23.55 -0.03
N GLY A 61 0.31 22.60 -0.18
CA GLY A 61 1.00 22.27 -1.44
C GLY A 61 2.34 22.98 -1.66
N SER A 62 2.72 23.95 -0.81
CA SER A 62 3.98 24.70 -0.92
C SER A 62 5.09 24.26 0.04
N THR A 63 4.73 23.47 1.04
CA THR A 63 5.56 23.03 2.16
C THR A 63 5.94 21.55 2.04
N GLY A 64 5.10 20.69 1.48
CA GLY A 64 5.35 19.25 1.43
C GLY A 64 5.12 18.59 2.79
N ILE A 65 5.75 17.44 3.02
CA ILE A 65 5.41 16.55 4.14
C ILE A 65 6.03 17.05 5.45
N ALA A 66 5.22 17.61 6.37
CA ALA A 66 5.68 17.86 7.74
C ALA A 66 6.09 16.55 8.44
N GLY A 67 5.31 15.49 8.25
CA GLY A 67 5.68 14.14 8.67
C GLY A 67 4.59 13.10 8.43
N LEU A 68 4.96 11.85 8.67
CA LEU A 68 4.14 10.66 8.45
C LEU A 68 4.38 9.72 9.63
N ARG A 69 3.31 9.09 10.09
CA ARG A 69 3.38 7.95 11.00
C ARG A 69 2.53 6.82 10.42
N ALA A 70 3.11 5.63 10.29
CA ALA A 70 2.39 4.42 9.92
C ALA A 70 2.67 3.34 10.96
N LEU A 71 1.62 2.69 11.44
CA LEU A 71 1.71 1.45 12.21
C LEU A 71 1.36 0.32 11.24
N LEU A 72 2.22 -0.68 11.13
CA LEU A 72 2.00 -1.86 10.29
C LEU A 72 1.99 -3.10 11.17
N ASP A 73 0.84 -3.76 11.24
CA ASP A 73 0.65 -5.01 11.98
C ASP A 73 0.99 -6.22 11.08
N ASN A 74 1.26 -7.38 11.69
CA ASN A 74 1.46 -8.66 10.99
C ASN A 74 2.63 -8.70 9.99
N ILE A 75 3.69 -7.90 10.17
CA ILE A 75 4.90 -7.92 9.33
C ILE A 75 6.11 -8.52 10.06
N ASP A 76 7.15 -8.90 9.30
CA ASP A 76 8.45 -9.25 9.88
C ASP A 76 9.32 -7.99 10.08
N PRO A 77 9.57 -7.54 11.33
CA PRO A 77 10.38 -6.34 11.60
C PRO A 77 11.85 -6.51 11.23
N ALA A 78 12.36 -7.74 11.12
CA ALA A 78 13.76 -7.99 10.75
C ALA A 78 13.99 -7.92 9.23
N GLY A 79 12.94 -8.00 8.42
CA GLY A 79 13.00 -8.00 6.95
C GLY A 79 12.82 -6.62 6.29
N ILE A 80 12.67 -5.54 7.07
CA ILE A 80 12.28 -4.23 6.53
C ILE A 80 13.46 -3.53 5.84
N THR A 81 13.23 -3.12 4.60
CA THR A 81 14.15 -2.30 3.79
C THR A 81 13.52 -0.95 3.50
N PHE A 82 14.15 0.14 3.94
CA PHE A 82 13.71 1.51 3.65
C PHE A 82 14.30 2.01 2.32
N ASN A 83 13.55 2.84 1.59
CA ASN A 83 14.01 3.44 0.34
C ASN A 83 15.15 4.45 0.61
N PRO A 84 16.31 4.39 -0.10
CA PRO A 84 17.38 5.36 0.06
C PRO A 84 16.93 6.83 -0.05
N GLY A 85 17.37 7.66 0.90
CA GLY A 85 16.90 9.04 1.09
C GLY A 85 16.04 9.20 2.35
N ILE A 86 15.36 8.13 2.77
CA ILE A 86 14.68 8.05 4.05
C ILE A 86 15.72 7.70 5.12
N ASN A 87 16.25 8.72 5.77
CA ASN A 87 17.23 8.57 6.84
C ASN A 87 16.59 7.93 8.08
N PRO A 88 17.00 6.71 8.50
CA PRO A 88 16.56 6.16 9.78
C PRO A 88 17.07 6.99 10.98
N ASN A 89 18.21 7.68 10.84
CA ASN A 89 18.99 8.21 11.96
C ASN A 89 18.53 9.57 12.52
N GLY A 90 17.24 9.92 12.41
CA GLY A 90 16.64 11.00 13.20
C GLY A 90 16.29 10.53 14.63
N ALA A 91 15.67 9.36 14.71
CA ALA A 91 15.52 8.54 15.90
C ALA A 91 15.31 7.10 15.43
N ALA A 92 16.41 6.41 15.11
CA ALA A 92 16.39 5.08 14.48
C ALA A 92 15.92 3.98 15.43
N THR A 93 14.61 3.88 15.60
CA THR A 93 13.95 2.65 16.00
C THR A 93 12.76 2.45 15.08
N VAL A 94 12.82 1.38 14.28
CA VAL A 94 11.65 0.50 14.15
C VAL A 94 11.23 0.21 15.59
N GLN A 95 10.27 0.96 16.11
CA GLN A 95 9.68 0.64 17.40
C GLN A 95 8.77 -0.55 17.13
N VAL A 96 9.35 -1.75 17.23
CA VAL A 96 8.59 -2.92 17.66
C VAL A 96 8.06 -2.54 19.03
N LEU A 97 6.79 -2.14 19.09
CA LEU A 97 6.20 -1.55 20.28
C LEU A 97 6.36 -2.54 21.43
N SER A 98 7.04 -2.11 22.50
CA SER A 98 7.57 -2.99 23.55
C SER A 98 6.46 -3.52 24.47
N GLY A 99 5.71 -4.48 23.94
CA GLY A 99 4.51 -5.04 24.54
C GLY A 99 3.64 -5.82 23.54
N ASP A 100 3.82 -5.64 22.23
CA ASP A 100 3.04 -6.35 21.21
C ASP A 100 3.80 -7.55 20.61
N PRO A 101 3.38 -8.81 20.89
CA PRO A 101 3.98 -9.99 20.28
C PRO A 101 3.57 -10.22 18.81
N GLN A 102 2.74 -9.37 18.20
CA GLN A 102 2.15 -9.57 16.86
C GLN A 102 2.95 -8.93 15.71
N GLY A 103 4.10 -8.31 16.00
CA GLY A 103 5.00 -7.78 14.97
C GLY A 103 4.65 -6.38 14.46
N THR A 104 3.92 -5.60 15.26
CA THR A 104 3.56 -4.21 14.94
C THR A 104 4.79 -3.31 14.89
N VAL A 105 4.96 -2.59 13.78
CA VAL A 105 6.08 -1.67 13.54
C VAL A 105 5.59 -0.26 13.32
N GLU A 106 6.19 0.67 14.05
CA GLU A 106 6.07 2.10 13.80
C GLU A 106 7.11 2.59 12.77
N ILE A 107 6.61 3.26 11.73
CA ILE A 107 7.40 4.00 10.73
C ILE A 107 7.10 5.49 10.91
N VAL A 108 8.11 6.27 11.28
CA VAL A 108 8.01 7.73 11.43
C VAL A 108 8.91 8.44 10.42
N TYR A 109 8.35 9.38 9.66
CA TYR A 109 9.07 10.29 8.77
C TYR A 109 8.77 11.75 9.20
N ARG A 110 9.76 12.63 9.06
CA ARG A 110 9.64 14.08 9.34
C ARG A 110 10.44 14.85 8.29
N GLN A 111 9.94 15.99 7.82
CA GLN A 111 10.71 16.93 7.00
C GLN A 111 10.61 18.35 7.58
N ASP A 112 11.76 18.93 7.92
CA ASP A 112 11.90 20.29 8.45
C ASP A 112 12.28 21.24 7.31
N LEU A 113 11.41 22.22 7.06
CA LEU A 113 11.50 23.17 5.96
C LEU A 113 12.17 24.48 6.37
N SER A 114 12.44 24.67 7.66
CA SER A 114 13.05 25.89 8.20
C SER A 114 14.57 25.96 7.96
N GLN A 115 15.19 24.86 7.52
CA GLN A 115 16.64 24.75 7.36
C GLN A 115 17.08 24.77 5.89
N THR A 116 17.91 25.75 5.54
CA THR A 116 18.50 25.91 4.19
C THR A 116 19.48 24.82 3.80
N THR A 117 19.99 24.06 4.77
CA THR A 117 20.69 22.80 4.57
C THR A 117 19.86 21.68 5.19
N LEU A 118 19.18 20.90 4.35
CA LEU A 118 18.48 19.68 4.74
C LEU A 118 19.47 18.65 5.30
N ALA A 119 19.73 18.71 6.60
CA ALA A 119 20.44 17.67 7.34
C ALA A 119 19.56 16.43 7.65
N SER A 120 18.39 16.34 7.02
CA SER A 120 17.35 15.35 7.30
C SER A 120 16.50 15.04 6.07
N VAL A 121 16.42 13.75 5.72
CA VAL A 121 15.25 13.07 5.13
C VAL A 121 14.54 13.73 3.93
N GLY A 122 15.26 14.09 2.87
CA GLY A 122 14.62 14.37 1.60
C GLY A 122 14.24 13.07 0.87
N VAL A 123 12.94 12.74 0.79
CA VAL A 123 12.43 12.14 -0.45
C VAL A 123 12.82 13.09 -1.60
N PRO A 124 13.25 12.61 -2.80
CA PRO A 124 13.75 13.49 -3.85
C PRO A 124 12.82 14.69 -4.06
N PRO A 125 13.35 15.93 -4.19
CA PRO A 125 12.69 17.18 -3.77
C PRO A 125 11.45 17.61 -4.58
N VAL A 126 10.91 16.70 -5.39
CA VAL A 126 9.61 16.79 -6.04
C VAL A 126 8.98 15.42 -5.87
N PHE A 127 8.06 15.27 -4.90
CA PHE A 127 6.97 14.31 -5.08
C PHE A 127 6.28 14.75 -6.38
N ALA A 128 6.40 13.95 -7.43
CA ALA A 128 5.65 14.23 -8.64
C ALA A 128 4.16 14.14 -8.24
N PRO A 129 3.38 15.23 -8.37
CA PRO A 129 1.99 15.21 -7.93
C PRO A 129 1.29 14.06 -8.65
N ASN A 130 0.53 13.26 -7.88
CA ASN A 130 -0.13 12.02 -8.30
C ASN A 130 0.75 10.75 -8.44
N ARG A 131 2.03 10.75 -8.05
CA ARG A 131 2.87 9.54 -8.08
C ARG A 131 3.16 8.97 -6.69
N ASP A 132 3.00 7.66 -6.56
CA ASP A 132 3.40 6.89 -5.39
C ASP A 132 4.94 6.77 -5.29
N VAL A 133 5.49 7.04 -4.11
CA VAL A 133 6.92 6.90 -3.81
C VAL A 133 7.11 5.81 -2.76
N LEU A 134 7.93 4.81 -3.07
CA LEU A 134 8.26 3.73 -2.14
C LEU A 134 8.92 4.31 -0.88
N ILE A 135 8.42 3.93 0.29
CA ILE A 135 8.90 4.34 1.61
C ILE A 135 9.66 3.19 2.27
N ALA A 136 9.01 2.03 2.34
CA ALA A 136 9.57 0.83 2.93
C ALA A 136 9.05 -0.40 2.18
N SER A 137 9.76 -1.52 2.28
CA SER A 137 9.32 -2.81 1.79
C SER A 137 9.76 -3.91 2.75
N GLY A 138 9.15 -5.08 2.65
CA GLY A 138 9.53 -6.23 3.47
C GLY A 138 8.74 -7.48 3.11
N SER A 139 8.83 -8.48 3.98
CA SER A 139 8.03 -9.70 3.90
C SER A 139 7.02 -9.80 5.05
N TRP A 140 6.03 -10.67 4.87
CA TRP A 140 5.19 -11.15 5.95
C TRP A 140 5.07 -12.69 5.92
N PRO A 141 4.99 -13.36 7.08
CA PRO A 141 4.89 -14.81 7.17
C PRO A 141 3.49 -15.31 6.75
N ALA A 142 3.34 -16.62 6.57
CA ALA A 142 2.02 -17.22 6.40
C ALA A 142 1.15 -17.01 7.65
N GLY A 143 -0.10 -16.60 7.46
CA GLY A 143 -0.98 -16.14 8.53
C GLY A 143 -1.74 -14.87 8.14
N LEU A 144 -2.02 -14.01 9.13
CA LEU A 144 -2.69 -12.73 8.94
C LEU A 144 -1.91 -11.84 7.96
N ARG A 145 -2.65 -10.99 7.23
CA ARG A 145 -2.08 -10.08 6.24
C ARG A 145 -1.62 -8.78 6.90
N PRO A 146 -0.61 -8.10 6.33
CA PRO A 146 -0.26 -6.74 6.71
C PRO A 146 -1.47 -5.82 6.63
N VAL A 147 -1.67 -5.04 7.69
CA VAL A 147 -2.72 -4.00 7.78
C VAL A 147 -2.14 -2.78 8.46
N PHE A 148 -2.75 -1.62 8.25
CA PHE A 148 -2.46 -0.47 9.10
C PHE A 148 -3.04 -0.70 10.49
N GLY A 149 -2.17 -0.61 11.50
CA GLY A 149 -2.51 -0.80 12.90
C GLY A 149 -3.35 0.34 13.46
N ASN A 150 -4.09 0.03 14.52
CA ASN A 150 -4.87 1.00 15.29
C ASN A 150 -4.25 1.11 16.70
N ASP A 151 -3.72 2.28 17.06
CA ASP A 151 -3.14 2.54 18.38
C ASP A 151 -4.16 3.02 19.42
N GLY A 152 -5.44 3.02 19.09
CA GLY A 152 -6.50 3.57 19.92
C GLY A 152 -6.70 5.07 19.77
N SER A 153 -5.95 5.74 18.89
CA SER A 153 -6.35 7.02 18.31
C SER A 153 -7.05 6.78 16.97
N ASP A 154 -8.13 7.52 16.70
CA ASP A 154 -8.85 7.39 15.44
C ASP A 154 -7.96 7.89 14.30
N LEU A 155 -7.44 6.94 13.51
CA LEU A 155 -6.46 7.11 12.43
C LEU A 155 -5.02 7.41 12.91
N SER A 156 -4.06 7.06 12.05
CA SER A 156 -2.65 7.44 12.14
C SER A 156 -2.49 8.96 12.06
N SER A 157 -2.77 9.65 13.16
CA SER A 157 -2.87 11.10 13.20
C SER A 157 -1.53 11.79 12.92
N GLY A 158 -1.56 12.81 12.06
CA GLY A 158 -0.40 13.66 11.79
C GLY A 158 0.08 14.47 13.01
N ASP A 159 -0.72 14.52 14.08
CA ASP A 159 -0.47 15.27 15.32
C ASP A 159 0.69 14.71 16.18
N VAL A 160 1.33 13.62 15.75
CA VAL A 160 2.59 13.11 16.35
C VAL A 160 3.74 14.15 16.27
N LEU A 161 3.56 15.23 15.51
CA LEU A 161 4.46 16.38 15.42
C LEU A 161 4.07 17.56 16.34
N GLY A 162 2.94 17.50 17.04
CA GLY A 162 2.47 18.55 17.95
C GLY A 162 3.26 18.65 19.26
N GLY A 163 4.02 17.60 19.62
CA GLY A 163 4.70 17.47 20.91
C GLY A 163 5.76 18.53 21.24
N ASP A 164 6.36 19.16 20.21
CA ASP A 164 7.51 20.06 20.38
C ASP A 164 7.08 21.55 20.52
N GLY A 165 5.79 21.86 20.36
CA GLY A 165 5.19 23.19 20.57
C GLY A 165 5.65 24.32 19.65
N ASN A 166 6.56 24.04 18.71
CA ASN A 166 7.24 25.01 17.83
C ASN A 166 7.13 24.68 16.33
N SER A 167 6.33 23.67 15.96
CA SER A 167 6.14 23.26 14.56
C SER A 167 5.41 24.37 13.80
N ALA A 168 6.14 25.12 12.98
CA ALA A 168 5.58 26.17 12.10
C ALA A 168 4.63 25.61 11.02
N VAL A 169 4.64 24.30 10.84
CA VAL A 169 3.74 23.53 9.97
C VAL A 169 3.05 22.46 10.81
N ALA A 170 1.71 22.41 10.76
CA ALA A 170 0.90 21.33 11.28
C ALA A 170 0.66 20.28 10.18
N ALA A 171 0.62 18.99 10.52
CA ALA A 171 0.20 17.97 9.55
C ALA A 171 -1.32 18.04 9.31
N ASP A 172 -1.76 17.73 8.09
CA ASP A 172 -3.18 17.55 7.75
C ASP A 172 -3.55 16.05 7.72
N ASN A 173 -4.35 15.57 6.78
CA ASN A 173 -4.92 14.22 6.84
C ASN A 173 -3.95 13.16 6.30
N VAL A 174 -4.01 11.97 6.91
CA VAL A 174 -3.33 10.76 6.44
C VAL A 174 -4.37 9.71 6.09
N PHE A 175 -4.56 9.49 4.79
CA PHE A 175 -5.39 8.43 4.23
C PHE A 175 -4.58 7.14 4.08
N THR A 176 -5.13 6.02 4.50
CA THR A 176 -4.46 4.70 4.39
C THR A 176 -5.25 3.74 3.51
N SER A 177 -4.56 3.02 2.63
CA SER A 177 -5.17 2.01 1.74
C SER A 177 -4.33 0.74 1.67
N VAL A 178 -4.99 -0.41 1.78
CA VAL A 178 -4.34 -1.74 1.70
C VAL A 178 -4.75 -2.40 0.39
N VAL A 179 -3.80 -2.65 -0.49
CA VAL A 179 -4.02 -3.06 -1.88
C VAL A 179 -3.36 -4.41 -2.13
N THR A 180 -4.05 -5.28 -2.87
CA THR A 180 -3.49 -6.55 -3.37
C THR A 180 -3.32 -6.42 -4.87
N LEU A 181 -2.07 -6.32 -5.34
CA LEU A 181 -1.79 -6.06 -6.75
C LEU A 181 -2.33 -7.21 -7.62
N GLY A 182 -3.17 -6.88 -8.60
CA GLY A 182 -3.85 -7.83 -9.49
C GLY A 182 -5.14 -8.47 -8.95
N ASP A 183 -5.60 -8.14 -7.73
CA ASP A 183 -6.90 -8.56 -7.18
C ASP A 183 -7.91 -7.41 -7.32
N LEU A 184 -8.45 -7.24 -8.53
CA LEU A 184 -9.30 -6.09 -8.88
C LEU A 184 -10.71 -6.24 -8.33
N ASN A 185 -11.18 -7.47 -8.10
CA ASN A 185 -12.48 -7.76 -7.48
C ASN A 185 -12.44 -7.78 -5.93
N ARG A 186 -11.26 -7.63 -5.31
CA ARG A 186 -11.05 -7.62 -3.85
C ARG A 186 -11.45 -8.93 -3.16
N SER A 187 -11.27 -10.06 -3.83
CA SER A 187 -11.50 -11.40 -3.26
C SER A 187 -10.36 -11.89 -2.35
N GLY A 188 -9.25 -11.16 -2.29
CA GLY A 188 -7.99 -11.57 -1.68
C GLY A 188 -7.15 -12.49 -2.57
N SER A 189 -7.65 -12.91 -3.74
CA SER A 189 -7.03 -13.89 -4.63
C SER A 189 -6.96 -13.40 -6.07
N ILE A 190 -5.82 -13.63 -6.72
CA ILE A 190 -5.54 -13.09 -8.05
C ILE A 190 -5.86 -14.16 -9.10
N SER A 191 -6.96 -13.99 -9.83
CA SER A 191 -7.62 -15.07 -10.57
C SER A 191 -7.88 -14.74 -12.05
N GLY A 192 -8.58 -15.64 -12.76
CA GLY A 192 -9.08 -15.35 -14.11
C GLY A 192 -10.24 -14.33 -14.13
N ALA A 193 -10.94 -14.12 -13.01
CA ALA A 193 -12.02 -13.14 -12.89
C ALA A 193 -11.51 -11.69 -12.94
N ASP A 194 -10.24 -11.48 -12.55
CA ASP A 194 -9.59 -10.17 -12.52
C ASP A 194 -9.16 -9.68 -13.89
N ILE A 195 -9.05 -10.57 -14.89
CA ILE A 195 -8.61 -10.24 -16.26
C ILE A 195 -9.55 -9.25 -16.92
N GLY A 196 -10.87 -9.48 -16.84
CA GLY A 196 -11.87 -8.59 -17.44
C GLY A 196 -11.80 -7.19 -16.83
N LEU A 197 -11.77 -7.11 -15.51
CA LEU A 197 -11.64 -5.86 -14.76
C LEU A 197 -10.33 -5.12 -15.08
N PHE A 198 -9.23 -5.83 -15.29
CA PHE A 198 -7.95 -5.21 -15.66
C PHE A 198 -8.00 -4.64 -17.07
N VAL A 199 -8.59 -5.36 -18.03
CA VAL A 199 -8.79 -4.85 -19.39
C VAL A 199 -9.71 -3.62 -19.41
N GLU A 200 -10.73 -3.57 -18.55
CA GLU A 200 -11.59 -2.39 -18.38
C GLU A 200 -10.82 -1.15 -17.90
N GLN A 201 -9.75 -1.32 -17.12
CA GLN A 201 -8.90 -0.21 -16.62
C GLN A 201 -7.90 0.31 -17.68
N LEU A 202 -7.71 -0.36 -18.81
CA LEU A 202 -6.75 0.05 -19.83
C LEU A 202 -7.24 1.25 -20.68
N PRO A 203 -6.33 2.12 -21.16
CA PRO A 203 -6.69 3.26 -21.99
C PRO A 203 -7.30 2.83 -23.33
N GLY A 204 -8.33 3.56 -23.75
CA GLY A 204 -9.08 3.29 -25.00
C GLY A 204 -10.39 2.53 -24.81
N MET A 205 -10.72 2.11 -23.59
CA MET A 205 -12.05 1.57 -23.27
C MET A 205 -13.13 2.68 -23.35
N PRO A 206 -14.37 2.36 -23.79
CA PRO A 206 -15.40 3.39 -24.06
C PRO A 206 -15.85 4.19 -22.83
N PHE A 207 -15.68 3.59 -21.65
CA PHE A 207 -15.95 4.20 -20.36
C PHE A 207 -14.71 3.97 -19.50
N PRO A 208 -13.83 4.98 -19.30
CA PRO A 208 -12.72 4.82 -18.38
C PRO A 208 -13.30 4.62 -16.98
N PRO A 209 -13.05 3.48 -16.31
CA PRO A 209 -13.56 3.23 -14.97
C PRO A 209 -12.86 4.17 -13.97
N SER A 210 -13.43 4.27 -12.78
CA SER A 210 -12.71 4.85 -11.64
C SER A 210 -11.39 4.11 -11.44
N TYR A 211 -10.31 4.86 -11.22
CA TYR A 211 -8.96 4.34 -10.99
C TYR A 211 -8.97 3.26 -9.89
N ASN A 212 -8.47 2.08 -10.23
CA ASN A 212 -8.28 0.98 -9.30
C ASN A 212 -6.77 0.78 -9.04
N PRO A 213 -6.24 1.09 -7.84
CA PRO A 213 -4.80 0.96 -7.58
C PRO A 213 -4.30 -0.49 -7.69
N ALA A 214 -5.18 -1.49 -7.56
CA ALA A 214 -4.81 -2.90 -7.80
C ALA A 214 -4.43 -3.20 -9.26
N ALA A 215 -4.67 -2.26 -10.20
CA ALA A 215 -4.32 -2.36 -11.61
C ALA A 215 -3.08 -1.52 -12.01
N ASP A 216 -2.61 -0.62 -11.16
CA ASP A 216 -1.40 0.19 -11.36
C ASP A 216 -0.18 -0.59 -10.86
N ILE A 217 0.19 -1.64 -11.59
CA ILE A 217 1.17 -2.64 -11.17
C ILE A 217 2.60 -2.05 -11.10
N ASN A 218 2.86 -0.95 -11.80
CA ASN A 218 4.15 -0.24 -11.77
C ASN A 218 4.15 1.03 -10.88
N GLN A 219 3.04 1.35 -10.21
CA GLN A 219 2.89 2.48 -9.28
C GLN A 219 3.30 3.82 -9.93
N THR A 220 2.79 4.09 -11.13
CA THR A 220 3.01 5.37 -11.83
C THR A 220 1.96 6.42 -11.55
N GLY A 221 0.84 6.05 -10.92
CA GLY A 221 -0.33 6.89 -10.70
C GLY A 221 -1.39 6.77 -11.79
N THR A 222 -1.17 5.90 -12.79
CA THR A 222 -2.05 5.68 -13.95
C THR A 222 -1.98 4.25 -14.44
N VAL A 223 -3.13 3.60 -14.61
CA VAL A 223 -3.19 2.28 -15.27
C VAL A 223 -2.95 2.44 -16.77
N SER A 224 -1.97 1.73 -17.33
CA SER A 224 -1.64 1.84 -18.75
C SER A 224 -1.12 0.53 -19.37
N ASN A 225 -0.72 0.58 -20.64
CA ASN A 225 -0.17 -0.60 -21.32
C ASN A 225 1.16 -1.11 -20.72
N SER A 226 1.87 -0.32 -19.91
CA SER A 226 3.06 -0.80 -19.19
C SER A 226 2.73 -1.77 -18.06
N ASP A 227 1.51 -1.72 -17.53
CA ASP A 227 1.05 -2.57 -16.42
C ASP A 227 0.71 -3.99 -16.87
N ILE A 228 0.40 -4.18 -18.17
CA ILE A 228 0.02 -5.47 -18.74
C ILE A 228 1.08 -6.55 -18.45
N GLY A 229 2.36 -6.22 -18.62
CA GLY A 229 3.46 -7.16 -18.36
C GLY A 229 3.57 -7.57 -16.89
N GLY A 230 3.37 -6.62 -15.98
CA GLY A 230 3.33 -6.87 -14.54
C GLY A 230 2.12 -7.70 -14.13
N PHE A 231 0.93 -7.33 -14.59
CA PHE A 231 -0.31 -8.06 -14.33
C PHE A 231 -0.24 -9.49 -14.88
N VAL A 232 0.28 -9.69 -16.10
CA VAL A 232 0.48 -11.03 -16.69
C VAL A 232 1.53 -11.86 -15.95
N GLY A 233 2.48 -11.24 -15.25
CA GLY A 233 3.46 -11.91 -14.38
C GLY A 233 2.99 -12.15 -12.94
N ILE A 234 1.94 -11.45 -12.50
CA ILE A 234 1.19 -11.69 -11.25
C ILE A 234 0.10 -12.76 -11.47
N LEU A 235 -0.55 -12.76 -12.64
CA LEU A 235 -0.99 -13.98 -13.31
C LEU A 235 0.25 -14.81 -13.72
N ALA A 236 0.08 -16.06 -14.16
CA ALA A 236 1.18 -16.98 -14.58
C ALA A 236 2.31 -17.30 -13.56
N GLY A 237 2.60 -16.43 -12.58
CA GLY A 237 3.43 -16.68 -11.41
C GLY A 237 2.97 -17.90 -10.62
N PRO A 238 3.85 -18.45 -9.76
CA PRO A 238 3.82 -19.85 -9.39
C PRO A 238 2.47 -20.25 -8.79
N LEU A 239 1.80 -21.18 -9.48
CA LEU A 239 0.63 -21.89 -8.98
C LEU A 239 1.10 -22.85 -7.88
N THR A 240 1.45 -22.31 -6.71
CA THR A 240 1.70 -23.06 -5.47
C THR A 240 0.43 -23.62 -4.84
N ALA A 241 -0.71 -23.50 -5.53
CA ALA A 241 -1.70 -24.55 -5.47
C ALA A 241 -1.00 -25.86 -5.84
N ALA A 242 -0.68 -26.67 -4.83
CA ALA A 242 -0.50 -28.09 -5.04
C ALA A 242 -1.68 -28.53 -5.90
N SER A 243 -1.41 -29.02 -7.11
CA SER A 243 -2.41 -29.82 -7.78
C SER A 243 -2.61 -31.00 -6.84
N THR A 244 -3.71 -30.97 -6.08
CA THR A 244 -4.33 -32.19 -5.58
C THR A 244 -4.51 -33.02 -6.83
N GLY A 245 -3.58 -33.96 -7.07
CA GLY A 245 -3.41 -34.58 -8.38
C GLY A 245 -4.78 -35.03 -8.82
N VAL A 246 -5.26 -34.49 -9.95
CA VAL A 246 -6.59 -34.83 -10.47
C VAL A 246 -6.64 -36.34 -10.44
N PRO A 247 -7.50 -36.98 -9.62
CA PRO A 247 -7.35 -38.38 -9.32
C PRO A 247 -7.25 -39.13 -10.63
N GLU A 248 -6.10 -39.74 -10.89
CA GLU A 248 -5.88 -40.41 -12.17
C GLU A 248 -7.04 -41.40 -12.31
N PRO A 249 -7.83 -41.33 -13.39
CA PRO A 249 -9.03 -42.14 -13.51
C PRO A 249 -8.60 -43.59 -13.40
N ASP A 250 -8.96 -44.22 -12.26
CA ASP A 250 -8.30 -45.44 -11.77
C ASP A 250 -7.97 -46.35 -12.94
N THR A 251 -6.68 -46.65 -13.15
CA THR A 251 -6.26 -47.46 -14.30
C THR A 251 -6.98 -48.82 -14.29
N ILE A 252 -7.35 -49.29 -13.09
CA ILE A 252 -8.24 -50.41 -12.83
C ILE A 252 -9.67 -50.16 -13.35
N GLY A 253 -10.28 -49.01 -13.04
CA GLY A 253 -11.61 -48.61 -13.54
C GLY A 253 -11.66 -48.50 -15.07
N LEU A 254 -10.65 -47.86 -15.70
CA LEU A 254 -10.54 -47.81 -17.16
C LEU A 254 -10.33 -49.21 -17.78
N LEU A 255 -9.53 -50.07 -17.14
CA LEU A 255 -9.33 -51.46 -17.57
C LEU A 255 -10.64 -52.28 -17.46
N LEU A 256 -11.40 -52.11 -16.38
CA LEU A 256 -12.67 -52.80 -16.15
C LEU A 256 -13.73 -52.36 -17.17
N ILE A 257 -13.89 -51.06 -17.43
CA ILE A 257 -14.81 -50.54 -18.46
C ILE A 257 -14.42 -51.06 -19.86
N SER A 258 -13.11 -51.05 -20.18
CA SER A 258 -12.59 -51.57 -21.45
C SER A 258 -12.83 -53.08 -21.60
N GLY A 259 -12.58 -53.85 -20.53
CA GLY A 259 -12.83 -55.29 -20.49
C GLY A 259 -14.32 -55.64 -20.62
N LEU A 260 -15.20 -54.89 -19.94
CA LEU A 260 -16.65 -55.06 -20.03
C LEU A 260 -17.15 -54.78 -21.45
N GLY A 261 -16.67 -53.72 -22.09
CA GLY A 261 -16.97 -53.42 -23.50
C GLY A 261 -16.55 -54.54 -24.46
N LEU A 262 -15.37 -55.13 -24.26
CA LEU A 262 -14.91 -56.28 -25.06
C LEU A 262 -15.75 -57.55 -24.83
N LEU A 263 -16.14 -57.82 -23.59
CA LEU A 263 -16.99 -58.97 -23.23
C LEU A 263 -18.41 -58.82 -23.81
N LEU A 264 -19.01 -57.65 -23.71
CA LEU A 264 -20.32 -57.36 -24.31
C LEU A 264 -20.26 -57.49 -25.84
N ARG A 265 -19.20 -56.99 -26.49
CA ARG A 265 -19.02 -57.11 -27.95
C ARG A 265 -18.85 -58.57 -28.41
N ARG A 266 -18.33 -59.46 -27.56
CA ARG A 266 -18.22 -60.90 -27.87
C ARG A 266 -19.59 -61.61 -27.86
N LYS A 267 -20.53 -61.17 -27.02
CA LYS A 267 -21.86 -61.78 -26.88
C LYS A 267 -22.83 -61.45 -28.03
N VAL A 268 -22.61 -60.34 -28.73
CA VAL A 268 -23.45 -59.89 -29.87
C VAL A 268 -23.13 -60.63 -31.19
N ARG A 269 -22.11 -61.52 -31.21
CA ARG A 269 -21.62 -62.18 -32.44
C ARG A 269 -21.90 -63.69 -32.48
N THR A 270 -22.90 -64.16 -31.74
CA THR A 270 -23.26 -65.58 -31.61
C THR A 270 -24.73 -65.88 -31.97
N ASP A 271 -25.44 -64.88 -32.50
CA ASP A 271 -26.73 -65.02 -33.19
C ASP A 271 -26.53 -64.64 -34.68
#